data_AF-A0A969KR88-F1
#
_entry.id   AF-A0A969KR88-F1
#
_cell.length_a   1.000
_cell.length_b   1.000
_cell.length_c   1.000
_cell.angle_alpha   90.00
_cell.angle_beta   90.00
_cell.angle_gamma   90.00
#
_symmetry.space_group_name_H-M   'P 1'
#
loop_
_entity.id
_entity.type
_entity.pdbx_description
1 polymer ?
#
loop_
_entity_poly.entity_id
_entity_poly.type
_entity_poly.pdbx_seq_one_letter_code
_entity_poly.pdbx_strand_id
1 'polypeptide(L)'
;MVTQRSRRFPRCGLYCHPNRCAVAACGGRRCPSQRTPCDRRPPSQQEPLLTLTDPIRNSYDPQTVTIYANVVAATQGETLEEILGNGDSTLTHQTFSLQKPPLTYVAATTPSGAATTLQVRVNQVLWREVPSLYQRSPQDQVYITRIADDRSVTITLGDGVSGARLPTGLENVSATYRSGIGLAGLVAADRLSLLKTRPLGIAQVTNPLPATGAADPETMAEARTSAPLTVRTLDRIVSLQDYEDFARAFAGIGKAQAELLRAGETQLVHITVAAIGGRPVLADTPLYSHLIGAIDGARDPVQQVRVSSYESIAFNLEAKLLVDPRYLSDRVMAQAKAALLQRFVFDQRQFGQGVTASEAIATLQAVEGMIAVDLDALHRRDRTRRLEQSVTALTARWQPTTGDILPAQLLVINPAGIRLRVEATL
;
A
#
# COMPACT_ATOMS: atom_id res chain seq x y z
N MET A 1 3.26 12.49 7.12
CA MET A 1 2.78 13.87 7.37
C MET A 1 3.61 14.43 8.50
N VAL A 2 4.25 15.58 8.32
CA VAL A 2 5.06 16.23 9.37
C VAL A 2 4.37 17.53 9.77
N THR A 3 4.21 17.80 11.08
CA THR A 3 3.41 18.90 11.61
C THR A 3 4.14 19.69 12.70
N GLN A 4 3.77 20.96 12.82
CA GLN A 4 4.27 21.91 13.82
C GLN A 4 3.29 21.93 15.00
N ARG A 5 3.76 21.74 16.25
CA ARG A 5 2.93 21.99 17.44
C ARG A 5 2.97 23.47 17.81
N SER A 6 1.81 24.14 17.81
CA SER A 6 1.62 25.44 18.47
C SER A 6 0.89 25.26 19.81
N ARG A 7 1.03 26.26 20.69
CA ARG A 7 0.78 26.22 22.16
C ARG A 7 -0.65 25.79 22.56
N ARG A 8 -0.77 25.06 23.67
CA ARG A 8 -2.05 24.80 24.39
C ARG A 8 -2.63 26.11 24.95
N PHE A 9 -3.93 26.32 24.78
CA PHE A 9 -4.71 27.37 25.44
C PHE A 9 -5.82 26.78 26.34
N PRO A 10 -6.21 27.46 27.45
CA PRO A 10 -7.20 26.94 28.41
C PRO A 10 -8.65 27.09 27.95
N ARG A 11 -9.52 26.27 28.55
CA ARG A 11 -10.88 25.86 28.15
C ARG A 11 -11.99 26.92 28.31
N CYS A 12 -12.97 26.90 27.39
CA CYS A 12 -14.41 27.09 27.64
C CYS A 12 -15.22 26.28 26.61
N GLY A 13 -16.22 25.51 27.05
CA GLY A 13 -17.00 24.60 26.19
C GLY A 13 -18.37 25.17 25.78
N LEU A 14 -18.81 24.85 24.57
CA LEU A 14 -20.16 25.09 24.06
C LEU A 14 -20.66 23.81 23.36
N TYR A 15 -21.89 23.39 23.64
CA TYR A 15 -22.55 22.23 23.04
C TYR A 15 -23.75 22.72 22.21
N CYS A 16 -23.87 22.28 20.95
CA CYS A 16 -24.99 22.62 20.06
C CYS A 16 -25.64 21.36 19.49
N HIS A 17 -26.98 21.31 19.51
CA HIS A 17 -27.83 20.29 18.87
C HIS A 17 -28.57 20.93 17.69
N PRO A 18 -28.94 20.21 16.59
CA PRO A 18 -29.12 20.83 15.27
C PRO A 18 -30.35 21.71 15.05
N ASN A 19 -31.24 21.94 16.03
CA ASN A 19 -32.51 22.64 15.74
C ASN A 19 -33.08 23.56 16.84
N ARG A 20 -32.32 23.94 17.88
CA ARG A 20 -32.76 24.99 18.83
C ARG A 20 -31.58 25.78 19.40
N CYS A 21 -31.56 27.10 19.18
CA CYS A 21 -30.72 28.03 19.93
C CYS A 21 -31.39 28.32 21.28
N ALA A 22 -30.71 28.02 22.39
CA ALA A 22 -31.07 28.55 23.71
C ALA A 22 -29.82 29.17 24.35
N VAL A 23 -29.97 30.42 24.78
CA VAL A 23 -28.95 31.23 25.45
C VAL A 23 -28.69 30.67 26.85
N ALA A 24 -27.42 30.49 27.23
CA ALA A 24 -27.02 30.23 28.60
C ALA A 24 -26.96 31.56 29.38
N ALA A 25 -27.72 31.65 30.48
CA ALA A 25 -27.70 32.77 31.41
C ALA A 25 -26.49 32.69 32.36
N CYS A 26 -25.68 33.75 32.44
CA CYS A 26 -24.81 34.01 33.57
C CYS A 26 -25.59 34.75 34.66
N GLY A 27 -25.44 34.33 35.92
CA GLY A 27 -25.65 35.16 37.12
C GLY A 27 -27.02 35.85 37.26
N GLY A 28 -27.90 35.24 38.05
CA GLY A 28 -29.14 35.80 38.63
C GLY A 28 -29.52 37.26 38.31
N ARG A 29 -30.32 37.44 37.26
CA ARG A 29 -31.43 38.42 37.12
C ARG A 29 -32.16 38.09 35.81
N ARG A 30 -33.49 37.93 35.85
CA ARG A 30 -34.32 37.68 34.64
C ARG A 30 -34.38 38.95 33.79
N CYS A 31 -34.15 38.83 32.47
CA CYS A 31 -34.44 39.88 31.49
C CYS A 31 -35.42 39.38 30.41
N PRO A 32 -36.27 40.27 29.85
CA PRO A 32 -37.45 39.90 29.10
C PRO A 32 -37.15 39.61 27.62
N SER A 33 -38.07 38.85 27.02
CA SER A 33 -38.01 38.35 25.65
C SER A 33 -38.10 39.46 24.59
N GLN A 34 -36.99 39.88 24.01
CA GLN A 34 -36.97 40.51 22.67
C GLN A 34 -35.73 40.09 21.88
N ARG A 35 -35.94 39.74 20.60
CA ARG A 35 -34.93 39.32 19.63
C ARG A 35 -34.11 40.54 19.18
N THR A 36 -32.82 40.56 19.49
CA THR A 36 -31.84 41.42 18.81
C THR A 36 -30.49 40.70 18.82
N PRO A 37 -29.75 40.59 17.69
CA PRO A 37 -28.46 39.91 17.69
C PRO A 37 -27.44 40.79 18.40
N CYS A 38 -27.08 40.41 19.63
CA CYS A 38 -25.87 40.92 20.27
C CYS A 38 -24.67 40.16 19.72
N ASP A 39 -24.08 40.63 18.63
CA ASP A 39 -22.71 40.24 18.32
C ASP A 39 -21.92 41.40 17.69
N ARG A 40 -21.42 42.26 18.57
CA ARG A 40 -20.31 43.18 18.28
C ARG A 40 -19.34 43.12 19.45
N ARG A 41 -18.50 42.07 19.48
CA ARG A 41 -17.28 42.08 20.31
C ARG A 41 -16.22 42.97 19.64
N PRO A 42 -15.42 43.73 20.43
CA PRO A 42 -14.36 44.59 19.90
C PRO A 42 -13.26 43.79 19.17
N PRO A 43 -12.59 44.37 18.17
CA PRO A 43 -11.68 43.68 17.25
C PRO A 43 -10.40 43.09 17.88
N SER A 44 -10.15 43.32 19.17
CA SER A 44 -8.97 42.82 19.90
C SER A 44 -9.12 41.41 20.48
N GLN A 45 -10.27 40.73 20.28
CA GLN A 45 -10.57 39.39 20.81
C GLN A 45 -11.16 38.44 19.77
N GLN A 46 -10.79 38.57 18.49
CA GLN A 46 -11.14 37.54 17.52
C GLN A 46 -10.28 36.30 17.81
N GLU A 47 -10.90 35.30 18.44
CA GLU A 47 -10.33 33.96 18.50
C GLU A 47 -10.00 33.51 17.06
N PRO A 48 -8.86 32.85 16.83
CA PRO A 48 -8.50 32.40 15.49
C PRO A 48 -9.58 31.46 14.96
N LEU A 49 -10.33 31.92 13.95
CA LEU A 49 -11.34 31.13 13.29
C LEU A 49 -10.68 30.19 12.28
N LEU A 50 -10.78 28.88 12.52
CA LEU A 50 -10.38 27.87 11.56
C LEU A 50 -11.61 27.39 10.79
N THR A 51 -11.66 27.70 9.50
CA THR A 51 -12.70 27.18 8.60
C THR A 51 -12.18 25.93 7.90
N LEU A 52 -12.91 24.83 8.02
CA LEU A 52 -12.61 23.60 7.29
C LEU A 52 -13.23 23.67 5.90
N THR A 53 -12.46 23.32 4.87
CA THR A 53 -12.95 23.26 3.48
C THR A 53 -13.98 22.15 3.29
N ASP A 54 -13.78 21.02 3.98
CA ASP A 54 -14.65 19.85 3.91
C ASP A 54 -15.32 19.59 5.27
N PRO A 55 -16.54 19.01 5.29
CA PRO A 55 -17.16 18.56 6.51
C PRO A 55 -16.35 17.45 7.18
N ILE A 56 -16.35 17.45 8.51
CA ILE A 56 -15.73 16.38 9.30
C ILE A 56 -16.41 15.03 9.02
N ARG A 57 -15.60 14.00 8.78
CA ARG A 57 -16.10 12.66 8.40
C ARG A 57 -16.70 11.86 9.57
N ASN A 58 -16.29 12.17 10.79
CA ASN A 58 -16.68 11.47 12.01
C ASN A 58 -17.12 12.47 13.08
N SER A 59 -17.75 11.95 14.13
CA SER A 59 -17.96 12.70 15.37
C SER A 59 -16.67 12.70 16.19
N TYR A 60 -16.24 13.89 16.62
CA TYR A 60 -15.05 14.07 17.44
C TYR A 60 -15.42 14.72 18.78
N ASP A 61 -14.76 14.29 19.85
CA ASP A 61 -14.87 14.95 21.14
C ASP A 61 -14.00 16.23 21.14
N PRO A 62 -14.61 17.42 21.30
CA PRO A 62 -13.88 18.69 21.28
C PRO A 62 -12.85 18.82 22.40
N GLN A 63 -12.93 18.00 23.47
CA GLN A 63 -11.97 18.03 24.57
C GLN A 63 -10.66 17.29 24.27
N THR A 64 -10.69 16.33 23.34
CA THR A 64 -9.56 15.44 23.05
C THR A 64 -9.05 15.56 21.61
N VAL A 65 -9.86 16.10 20.70
CA VAL A 65 -9.46 16.32 19.31
C VAL A 65 -8.27 17.27 19.21
N THR A 66 -7.28 16.88 18.40
CA THR A 66 -6.14 17.73 18.06
C THR A 66 -6.16 17.98 16.57
N ILE A 67 -6.18 19.25 16.16
CA ILE A 67 -6.09 19.66 14.76
C ILE A 67 -4.66 20.12 14.49
N TYR A 68 -4.03 19.53 13.49
CA TYR A 68 -2.71 19.95 13.01
C TYR A 68 -2.87 20.88 11.81
N ALA A 69 -2.28 22.07 11.91
CA ALA A 69 -2.11 23.01 10.79
C ALA A 69 -0.69 22.91 10.21
N ASN A 70 -0.48 23.50 9.03
CA ASN A 70 0.83 23.54 8.35
C ASN A 70 1.42 22.15 8.10
N VAL A 71 0.57 21.22 7.65
CA VAL A 71 0.96 19.84 7.36
C VAL A 71 1.58 19.76 5.97
N VAL A 72 2.69 19.05 5.86
CA VAL A 72 3.30 18.71 4.57
C VAL A 72 3.35 17.20 4.36
N ALA A 73 3.20 16.80 3.09
CA ALA A 73 3.54 15.45 2.67
C ALA A 73 5.05 15.25 2.82
N ALA A 74 5.45 14.09 3.34
CA ALA A 74 6.84 13.73 3.50
C ALA A 74 7.00 12.28 3.03
N THR A 75 8.07 12.04 2.29
CA THR A 75 8.44 10.73 1.73
C THR A 75 9.83 10.35 2.24
N GLN A 76 10.16 9.05 2.22
CA GLN A 76 11.43 8.51 2.73
C GLN A 76 12.60 8.79 1.78
N GLY A 77 13.82 8.91 2.34
CA GLY A 77 15.08 8.95 1.59
C GLY A 77 15.89 10.22 1.82
N GLU A 78 17.22 10.09 1.86
CA GLU A 78 18.15 11.22 1.94
C GLU A 78 18.45 11.77 0.55
N THR A 79 18.21 13.06 0.31
CA THR A 79 18.60 13.74 -0.93
C THR A 79 20.12 13.90 -1.02
N LEU A 80 20.68 13.50 -2.15
CA LEU A 80 22.09 13.59 -2.49
C LEU A 80 22.24 14.30 -3.84
N GLU A 81 23.30 15.07 -3.96
CA GLU A 81 23.73 15.71 -5.20
C GLU A 81 25.19 15.32 -5.42
N GLU A 82 25.50 14.78 -6.59
CA GLU A 82 26.85 14.36 -6.92
C GLU A 82 27.19 14.61 -8.39
N ILE A 83 28.49 14.81 -8.63
CA ILE A 83 29.07 14.85 -9.98
C ILE A 83 29.39 13.41 -10.37
N LEU A 84 28.79 12.95 -11.46
CA LEU A 84 28.99 11.60 -11.98
C LEU A 84 30.28 11.49 -12.80
N GLY A 85 30.65 12.58 -13.49
CA GLY A 85 31.90 12.66 -14.24
C GLY A 85 31.82 13.54 -15.47
N ASN A 86 32.66 13.20 -16.45
CA ASN A 86 32.86 13.93 -17.69
C ASN A 86 32.11 13.26 -18.84
N GLY A 87 31.41 14.04 -19.65
CA GLY A 87 30.95 13.60 -20.95
C GLY A 87 32.07 13.61 -21.97
N ASP A 88 32.02 12.67 -22.91
CA ASP A 88 32.90 12.61 -24.07
C ASP A 88 32.10 12.34 -25.36
N SER A 89 32.01 13.31 -26.26
CA SER A 89 31.24 13.17 -27.51
C SER A 89 31.75 12.09 -28.48
N THR A 90 32.97 11.59 -28.28
CA THR A 90 33.55 10.50 -29.08
C THR A 90 33.04 9.12 -28.64
N LEU A 91 32.55 8.99 -27.40
CA LEU A 91 32.10 7.72 -26.83
C LEU A 91 30.58 7.56 -26.98
N THR A 92 30.16 6.36 -27.35
CA THR A 92 28.75 5.95 -27.38
C THR A 92 28.36 5.24 -26.09
N HIS A 93 27.07 5.28 -25.72
CA HIS A 93 26.52 4.57 -24.55
C HIS A 93 27.33 4.76 -23.27
N GLN A 94 27.80 5.98 -23.02
CA GLN A 94 28.53 6.28 -21.80
C GLN A 94 27.71 5.92 -20.58
N THR A 95 28.39 5.36 -19.58
CA THR A 95 27.76 4.87 -18.36
C THR A 95 28.35 5.52 -17.12
N PHE A 96 27.50 5.72 -16.13
CA PHE A 96 27.87 6.29 -14.84
C PHE A 96 27.18 5.51 -13.73
N SER A 97 27.82 5.40 -12.57
CA SER A 97 27.24 4.72 -11.39
C SER A 97 26.93 5.72 -10.29
N LEU A 98 25.80 5.53 -9.60
CA LEU A 98 25.49 6.30 -8.40
C LEU A 98 26.37 5.83 -7.23
N GLN A 99 26.95 6.78 -6.46
CA GLN A 99 27.92 6.42 -5.41
C GLN A 99 27.26 5.85 -4.15
N LYS A 100 25.99 6.21 -3.90
CA LYS A 100 25.26 5.82 -2.67
C LYS A 100 23.93 5.12 -2.97
N PRO A 101 23.95 3.85 -3.42
CA PRO A 101 22.74 3.04 -3.50
C PRO A 101 22.15 2.77 -2.10
N PRO A 102 20.87 2.36 -1.99
CA PRO A 102 19.92 2.15 -3.08
C PRO A 102 19.21 3.44 -3.52
N LEU A 103 18.85 3.52 -4.80
CA LEU A 103 18.00 4.59 -5.34
C LEU A 103 16.57 4.48 -4.80
N THR A 104 16.03 5.60 -4.33
CA THR A 104 14.67 5.67 -3.81
C THR A 104 13.66 5.81 -4.93
N TYR A 105 12.59 5.03 -4.84
CA TYR A 105 11.39 5.17 -5.65
C TYR A 105 10.22 5.64 -4.77
N VAL A 106 9.37 6.49 -5.32
CA VAL A 106 8.16 7.01 -4.67
C VAL A 106 6.93 6.51 -5.40
N ALA A 107 5.83 6.32 -4.66
CA ALA A 107 4.56 5.90 -5.27
C ALA A 107 4.10 6.92 -6.32
N ALA A 108 3.64 6.45 -7.48
CA ALA A 108 3.22 7.28 -8.60
C ALA A 108 2.09 6.62 -9.40
N THR A 109 1.38 7.41 -10.21
CA THR A 109 0.33 6.95 -11.14
C THR A 109 0.92 6.39 -12.45
N THR A 110 2.04 5.70 -12.37
CA THR A 110 2.68 5.02 -13.51
C THR A 110 2.20 3.57 -13.59
N PRO A 111 2.37 2.87 -14.73
CA PRO A 111 2.04 1.44 -14.83
C PRO A 111 2.73 0.57 -13.77
N SER A 112 3.96 0.90 -13.38
CA SER A 112 4.69 0.21 -12.32
C SER A 112 4.26 0.61 -10.90
N GLY A 113 3.46 1.66 -10.75
CA GLY A 113 3.07 2.23 -9.46
C GLY A 113 4.15 3.01 -8.72
N ALA A 114 5.31 3.20 -9.35
CA ALA A 114 6.44 3.90 -8.77
C ALA A 114 7.15 4.80 -9.80
N ALA A 115 7.71 5.89 -9.30
CA ALA A 115 8.57 6.80 -10.04
C ALA A 115 9.92 6.92 -9.32
N THR A 116 10.99 7.01 -10.11
CA THR A 116 12.32 7.30 -9.62
C THR A 116 12.38 8.68 -8.94
N THR A 117 13.36 8.86 -8.06
CA THR A 117 13.74 10.20 -7.55
C THR A 117 14.95 10.78 -8.28
N LEU A 118 15.54 10.02 -9.22
CA LEU A 118 16.73 10.40 -9.96
C LEU A 118 16.44 11.52 -10.96
N GLN A 119 17.32 12.51 -10.96
CA GLN A 119 17.41 13.56 -11.97
C GLN A 119 18.86 13.62 -12.44
N VAL A 120 19.09 13.37 -13.73
CA VAL A 120 20.41 13.51 -14.35
C VAL A 120 20.45 14.83 -15.10
N ARG A 121 21.49 15.62 -14.85
CA ARG A 121 21.74 16.87 -15.55
C ARG A 121 23.06 16.84 -16.30
N VAL A 122 23.04 17.28 -17.55
CA VAL A 122 24.23 17.45 -18.39
C VAL A 122 24.36 18.91 -18.77
N ASN A 123 25.49 19.54 -18.45
CA ASN A 123 25.64 21.00 -18.56
C ASN A 123 24.47 21.75 -17.88
N GLN A 124 24.05 21.28 -16.69
CA GLN A 124 22.90 21.78 -15.94
C GLN A 124 21.52 21.60 -16.61
N VAL A 125 21.43 21.03 -17.82
CA VAL A 125 20.16 20.71 -18.49
C VAL A 125 19.62 19.38 -17.98
N LEU A 126 18.35 19.32 -17.60
CA LEU A 126 17.70 18.10 -17.13
C LEU A 126 17.45 17.13 -18.29
N TRP A 127 18.00 15.93 -18.19
CA TRP A 127 17.73 14.85 -19.13
C TRP A 127 16.57 14.00 -18.61
N ARG A 128 15.86 13.34 -19.53
CA ARG A 128 14.66 12.56 -19.20
C ARG A 128 14.98 11.07 -19.13
N GLU A 129 14.62 10.43 -18.02
CA GLU A 129 14.66 8.97 -17.95
C GLU A 129 13.61 8.35 -18.88
N VAL A 130 13.99 7.30 -19.60
CA VAL A 130 13.10 6.50 -20.43
C VAL A 130 13.28 5.01 -20.12
N PRO A 131 12.29 4.15 -20.39
CA PRO A 131 12.43 2.70 -20.20
C PRO A 131 13.42 2.05 -21.17
N SER A 132 13.58 2.65 -22.36
CA SER A 132 14.48 2.17 -23.41
C SER A 132 14.92 3.32 -24.32
N LEU A 133 16.17 3.23 -24.77
CA LEU A 133 16.73 4.11 -25.81
C LEU A 133 16.22 3.76 -27.21
N TYR A 134 15.60 2.59 -27.39
CA TYR A 134 15.04 2.17 -28.68
C TYR A 134 14.02 3.18 -29.20
N GLN A 135 14.10 3.49 -30.50
CA GLN A 135 13.24 4.47 -31.19
C GLN A 135 13.27 5.89 -30.58
N ARG A 136 14.39 6.28 -29.96
CA ARG A 136 14.64 7.66 -29.57
C ARG A 136 15.42 8.39 -30.65
N SER A 137 15.12 9.67 -30.80
CA SER A 137 15.80 10.52 -31.79
C SER A 137 17.26 10.76 -31.39
N PRO A 138 18.20 10.92 -32.33
CA PRO A 138 19.58 11.35 -32.07
C PRO A 138 19.73 12.63 -31.24
N GLN A 139 18.70 13.49 -31.19
CA GLN A 139 18.71 14.72 -30.40
C GLN A 139 17.98 14.60 -29.05
N ASP A 140 17.37 13.45 -28.77
CA ASP A 140 16.62 13.26 -27.52
C ASP A 140 17.59 13.20 -26.33
N GLN A 141 17.47 14.16 -25.41
CA GLN A 141 18.23 14.21 -24.16
C GLN A 141 17.65 13.22 -23.14
N VAL A 142 17.95 11.94 -23.35
CA VAL A 142 17.38 10.83 -22.59
C VAL A 142 18.45 9.90 -22.04
N TYR A 143 18.10 9.19 -20.97
CA TYR A 143 18.92 8.15 -20.36
C TYR A 143 18.06 6.98 -19.90
N ILE A 144 18.70 5.82 -19.71
CA ILE A 144 18.09 4.66 -19.06
C ILE A 144 18.83 4.37 -17.76
N THR A 145 18.15 3.69 -16.83
CA THR A 145 18.77 3.16 -15.62
C THR A 145 18.73 1.63 -15.62
N ARG A 146 19.73 1.02 -14.99
CA ARG A 146 19.75 -0.41 -14.67
C ARG A 146 20.13 -0.57 -13.22
N ILE A 147 19.37 -1.42 -12.52
CA ILE A 147 19.62 -1.78 -11.12
C ILE A 147 20.12 -3.22 -11.12
N ALA A 148 21.27 -3.46 -10.51
CA ALA A 148 21.81 -4.81 -10.32
C ALA A 148 21.33 -5.43 -9.01
N ASP A 149 21.61 -6.73 -8.82
CA ASP A 149 21.20 -7.48 -7.61
C ASP A 149 21.80 -6.90 -6.32
N ASP A 150 22.98 -6.29 -6.40
CA ASP A 150 23.64 -5.58 -5.29
C ASP A 150 23.07 -4.17 -5.03
N ARG A 151 22.01 -3.79 -5.76
CA ARG A 151 21.32 -2.49 -5.73
C ARG A 151 22.15 -1.34 -6.29
N SER A 152 23.29 -1.62 -6.93
CA SER A 152 24.04 -0.62 -7.69
C SER A 152 23.17 -0.13 -8.85
N VAL A 153 23.28 1.17 -9.16
CA VAL A 153 22.50 1.81 -10.22
C VAL A 153 23.45 2.34 -11.26
N THR A 154 23.30 1.83 -12.48
CA THR A 154 24.02 2.29 -13.66
C THR A 154 23.09 3.12 -14.54
N ILE A 155 23.54 4.32 -14.89
CA ILE A 155 22.90 5.22 -15.84
C ILE A 155 23.58 5.01 -17.19
N THR A 156 22.82 4.88 -18.27
CA THR A 156 23.36 4.76 -19.64
C THR A 156 22.75 5.81 -20.55
N LEU A 157 23.60 6.53 -21.28
CA LEU A 157 23.21 7.62 -22.18
C LEU A 157 23.10 7.14 -23.63
N GLY A 158 22.62 8.03 -24.51
CA GLY A 158 22.48 7.77 -25.94
C GLY A 158 23.81 7.61 -26.68
N ASP A 159 23.74 7.08 -27.89
CA ASP A 159 24.84 6.84 -28.82
C ASP A 159 24.83 7.78 -30.03
N GLY A 160 23.91 8.76 -30.07
CA GLY A 160 23.71 9.66 -31.20
C GLY A 160 22.88 9.06 -32.34
N VAL A 161 22.33 7.86 -32.16
CA VAL A 161 21.33 7.24 -33.05
C VAL A 161 20.05 7.02 -32.27
N SER A 162 20.17 6.38 -31.11
CA SER A 162 19.13 6.08 -30.13
C SER A 162 19.34 6.95 -28.89
N GLY A 163 18.97 8.24 -29.00
CA GLY A 163 19.21 9.27 -27.98
C GLY A 163 20.51 10.05 -28.20
N ALA A 164 20.58 11.24 -27.60
CA ALA A 164 21.70 12.15 -27.74
C ALA A 164 22.98 11.64 -27.06
N ARG A 165 24.12 11.88 -27.72
CA ARG A 165 25.44 11.73 -27.10
C ARG A 165 25.67 12.83 -26.08
N LEU A 166 26.55 12.55 -25.12
CA LEU A 166 27.03 13.58 -24.23
C LEU A 166 27.94 14.57 -24.97
N PRO A 167 27.78 15.89 -24.74
CA PRO A 167 28.80 16.85 -25.12
C PRO A 167 30.06 16.62 -24.27
N THR A 168 31.23 16.81 -24.89
CA THR A 168 32.50 16.76 -24.16
C THR A 168 32.55 17.90 -23.13
N GLY A 169 32.87 17.56 -21.88
CA GLY A 169 32.97 18.56 -20.81
C GLY A 169 33.57 18.00 -19.53
N LEU A 170 34.06 18.89 -18.67
CA LEU A 170 34.60 18.54 -17.35
C LEU A 170 33.47 18.63 -16.31
N GLU A 171 33.31 17.57 -15.52
CA GLU A 171 32.35 17.46 -14.41
C GLU A 171 30.91 17.86 -14.81
N ASN A 172 30.59 17.67 -16.09
CA ASN A 172 29.39 18.21 -16.67
C ASN A 172 28.18 17.28 -16.55
N VAL A 173 28.39 16.06 -16.07
CA VAL A 173 27.32 15.09 -15.78
C VAL A 173 27.14 15.04 -14.27
N SER A 174 25.93 15.35 -13.81
CA SER A 174 25.57 15.38 -12.40
C SER A 174 24.24 14.68 -12.15
N ALA A 175 24.04 14.18 -10.94
CA ALA A 175 22.79 13.57 -10.51
C ALA A 175 22.32 14.15 -9.18
N THR A 176 21.00 14.37 -9.10
CA THR A 176 20.28 14.58 -7.85
C THR A 176 19.35 13.40 -7.66
N TYR A 177 19.44 12.73 -6.52
CA TYR A 177 18.60 11.57 -6.24
C TYR A 177 18.42 11.38 -4.75
N ARG A 178 17.60 10.40 -4.36
CA ARG A 178 17.44 10.05 -2.96
C ARG A 178 17.96 8.64 -2.68
N SER A 179 18.66 8.49 -1.55
CA SER A 179 19.14 7.20 -1.08
C SER A 179 18.32 6.69 0.10
N GLY A 180 17.94 5.41 0.05
CA GLY A 180 17.18 4.71 1.09
C GLY A 180 15.80 4.24 0.63
N ILE A 181 15.53 2.95 0.78
CA ILE A 181 14.28 2.29 0.41
C ILE A 181 13.93 1.22 1.44
N GLY A 182 12.74 0.62 1.33
CA GLY A 182 12.39 -0.55 2.10
C GLY A 182 11.59 -0.30 3.36
N LEU A 183 11.27 -1.40 4.03
CA LEU A 183 10.50 -1.40 5.28
C LEU A 183 11.22 -0.66 6.42
N ALA A 184 12.54 -0.47 6.32
CA ALA A 184 13.32 0.36 7.23
C ALA A 184 12.84 1.82 7.28
N GLY A 185 12.14 2.31 6.24
CA GLY A 185 11.50 3.62 6.22
C GLY A 185 10.16 3.69 6.96
N LEU A 186 9.60 2.56 7.40
CA LEU A 186 8.36 2.54 8.19
C LEU A 186 8.66 2.90 9.64
N VAL A 187 8.26 4.10 10.01
CA VAL A 187 8.36 4.61 11.37
C VAL A 187 6.99 4.81 11.98
N ALA A 188 6.88 4.57 13.29
CA ALA A 188 5.65 4.84 14.04
C ALA A 188 5.35 6.35 14.10
N ALA A 189 4.15 6.70 14.59
CA ALA A 189 3.82 8.07 14.91
C ALA A 189 4.83 8.67 15.91
N ASP A 190 5.05 9.97 15.82
CA ASP A 190 5.92 10.79 16.66
C ASP A 190 7.41 10.39 16.68
N ARG A 191 7.88 9.65 15.66
CA ARG A 191 9.28 9.25 15.51
C ARG A 191 10.12 10.20 14.67
N LEU A 192 9.51 10.95 13.76
CA LEU A 192 10.16 11.96 12.91
C LEU A 192 10.16 13.32 13.61
N SER A 193 11.05 13.48 14.58
CA SER A 193 11.12 14.68 15.45
C SER A 193 12.34 15.56 15.23
N LEU A 194 13.35 15.07 14.48
CA LEU A 194 14.60 15.78 14.26
C LEU A 194 14.55 16.63 12.99
N LEU A 195 14.84 17.92 13.13
CA LEU A 195 15.10 18.84 12.02
C LEU A 195 16.56 18.73 11.58
N LYS A 196 16.81 18.16 10.38
CA LYS A 196 18.17 18.14 9.77
C LYS A 196 18.63 19.55 9.41
N THR A 197 17.74 20.34 8.85
CA THR A 197 17.90 21.79 8.63
C THR A 197 16.91 22.52 9.54
N ARG A 198 17.31 23.67 10.11
CA ARG A 198 16.47 24.47 11.01
C ARG A 198 15.97 25.74 10.31
N PRO A 199 14.95 25.65 9.44
CA PRO A 199 14.38 26.82 8.79
C PRO A 199 13.81 27.80 9.83
N LEU A 200 13.91 29.10 9.53
CA LEU A 200 13.41 30.16 10.40
C LEU A 200 11.91 29.99 10.68
N GLY A 201 11.50 30.18 11.93
CA GLY A 201 10.11 30.09 12.35
C GLY A 201 9.62 28.66 12.67
N ILE A 202 10.42 27.62 12.45
CA ILE A 202 10.07 26.23 12.78
C ILE A 202 10.86 25.78 14.01
N ALA A 203 10.15 25.61 15.13
CA ALA A 203 10.75 25.17 16.39
C ALA A 203 10.87 23.65 16.52
N GLN A 204 9.87 22.91 16.02
CA GLN A 204 9.79 21.46 16.13
C GLN A 204 8.97 20.89 14.97
N VAL A 205 9.29 19.64 14.63
CA VAL A 205 8.52 18.80 13.73
C VAL A 205 8.12 17.51 14.43
N THR A 206 6.99 16.93 14.03
CA THR A 206 6.60 15.57 14.41
C THR A 206 5.81 14.92 13.27
N ASN A 207 5.71 13.59 13.23
CA ASN A 207 4.76 12.89 12.38
C ASN A 207 3.58 12.33 13.19
N PRO A 208 2.41 12.99 13.23
CA PRO A 208 1.29 12.50 14.05
C PRO A 208 0.71 11.16 13.57
N LEU A 209 1.03 10.77 12.34
CA LEU A 209 0.65 9.48 11.76
C LEU A 209 1.90 8.64 11.46
N PRO A 210 1.82 7.31 11.57
CA PRO A 210 2.92 6.43 11.14
C PRO A 210 3.19 6.60 9.64
N ALA A 211 4.44 6.34 9.22
CA ALA A 211 4.76 6.21 7.82
C ALA A 211 4.12 4.93 7.25
N THR A 212 3.72 4.98 5.98
CA THR A 212 3.04 3.90 5.27
C THR A 212 3.58 3.77 3.84
N GLY A 213 3.19 2.71 3.13
CA GLY A 213 3.50 2.55 1.71
C GLY A 213 4.93 2.16 1.37
N ALA A 214 5.70 1.63 2.32
CA ALA A 214 7.02 1.09 2.05
C ALA A 214 6.97 -0.40 1.65
N ALA A 215 7.86 -0.77 0.75
CA ALA A 215 8.14 -2.15 0.35
C ALA A 215 9.66 -2.29 0.15
N ASP A 216 10.20 -3.45 0.51
CA ASP A 216 11.58 -3.79 0.19
C ASP A 216 11.74 -4.00 -1.32
N PRO A 217 12.97 -3.87 -1.87
CA PRO A 217 13.23 -4.23 -3.26
C PRO A 217 12.81 -5.67 -3.54
N GLU A 218 12.23 -5.91 -4.73
CA GLU A 218 11.85 -7.25 -5.16
C GLU A 218 13.07 -8.19 -5.11
N THR A 219 12.82 -9.39 -4.59
CA THR A 219 13.79 -10.49 -4.63
C THR A 219 13.83 -11.11 -6.04
N MET A 220 14.89 -11.85 -6.36
CA MET A 220 14.95 -12.58 -7.64
C MET A 220 13.79 -13.56 -7.84
N ALA A 221 13.26 -14.14 -6.75
CA ALA A 221 12.13 -15.06 -6.83
C ALA A 221 10.84 -14.33 -7.20
N GLU A 222 10.58 -13.18 -6.58
CA GLU A 222 9.45 -12.31 -6.92
C GLU A 222 9.58 -11.78 -8.35
N ALA A 223 10.77 -11.29 -8.74
CA ALA A 223 11.05 -10.79 -10.08
C ALA A 223 10.77 -11.84 -11.16
N ARG A 224 11.07 -13.13 -10.93
CA ARG A 224 10.73 -14.21 -11.88
C ARG A 224 9.22 -14.35 -12.11
N THR A 225 8.42 -14.05 -11.10
CA THR A 225 6.95 -14.09 -11.20
C THR A 225 6.35 -12.78 -11.74
N SER A 226 6.93 -11.63 -11.38
CA SER A 226 6.43 -10.30 -11.76
C SER A 226 6.86 -9.85 -13.16
N ALA A 227 8.11 -10.12 -13.56
CA ALA A 227 8.67 -9.61 -14.83
C ALA A 227 7.88 -10.03 -16.10
N PRO A 228 7.31 -11.24 -16.19
CA PRO A 228 6.47 -11.60 -17.34
C PRO A 228 5.17 -10.78 -17.43
N LEU A 229 4.65 -10.28 -16.31
CA LEU A 229 3.37 -9.56 -16.26
C LEU A 229 3.46 -8.22 -17.01
N THR A 230 4.60 -7.54 -16.93
CA THR A 230 4.79 -6.24 -17.58
C THR A 230 4.85 -6.33 -19.10
N VAL A 231 5.27 -7.48 -19.65
CA VAL A 231 5.33 -7.70 -21.10
C VAL A 231 3.98 -8.14 -21.66
N ARG A 232 3.14 -8.80 -20.86
CA ARG A 232 1.82 -9.28 -21.29
C ARG A 232 0.83 -8.16 -21.56
N THR A 233 0.88 -7.10 -20.77
CA THR A 233 -0.09 -6.01 -20.85
C THR A 233 0.26 -4.96 -21.90
N LEU A 234 1.50 -4.90 -22.43
CA LEU A 234 1.92 -3.97 -23.50
C LEU A 234 1.36 -2.52 -23.34
N ASP A 235 1.36 -2.01 -22.11
CA ASP A 235 0.82 -0.69 -21.70
C ASP A 235 -0.69 -0.46 -21.96
N ARG A 236 -1.48 -1.52 -22.24
CA ARG A 236 -2.94 -1.46 -22.39
C ARG A 236 -3.63 -2.63 -21.71
N ILE A 237 -4.73 -2.34 -20.99
CA ILE A 237 -5.49 -3.38 -20.28
C ILE A 237 -6.86 -3.59 -20.94
N VAL A 238 -7.07 -4.79 -21.49
CA VAL A 238 -8.26 -5.11 -22.29
C VAL A 238 -9.00 -6.31 -21.71
N SER A 239 -8.31 -7.43 -21.52
CA SER A 239 -8.88 -8.65 -20.97
C SER A 239 -8.89 -8.62 -19.44
N LEU A 240 -9.71 -9.47 -18.81
CA LEU A 240 -9.71 -9.64 -17.35
C LEU A 240 -8.31 -10.01 -16.83
N GLN A 241 -7.60 -10.88 -17.54
CA GLN A 241 -6.22 -11.24 -17.21
C GLN A 241 -5.29 -10.02 -17.25
N ASP A 242 -5.46 -9.11 -18.20
CA ASP A 242 -4.63 -7.89 -18.26
C ASP A 242 -4.88 -6.99 -17.05
N TYR A 243 -6.14 -6.86 -16.61
CA TYR A 243 -6.46 -6.11 -15.39
C TYR A 243 -5.80 -6.75 -14.15
N GLU A 244 -5.81 -8.08 -14.04
CA GLU A 244 -5.13 -8.77 -12.96
C GLU A 244 -3.62 -8.60 -13.01
N ASP A 245 -3.02 -8.81 -14.17
CA ASP A 245 -1.57 -8.77 -14.36
C ASP A 245 -1.04 -7.34 -14.16
N PHE A 246 -1.76 -6.33 -14.65
CA PHE A 246 -1.45 -4.92 -14.42
C PHE A 246 -1.53 -4.54 -12.94
N ALA A 247 -2.64 -4.87 -12.27
CA ALA A 247 -2.80 -4.57 -10.85
C ALA A 247 -1.78 -5.31 -9.99
N ARG A 248 -1.41 -6.54 -10.35
CA ARG A 248 -0.40 -7.34 -9.65
C ARG A 248 1.03 -6.83 -9.87
N ALA A 249 1.34 -6.26 -11.04
CA ALA A 249 2.62 -5.62 -11.34
C ALA A 249 2.77 -4.22 -10.68
N PHE A 250 1.69 -3.67 -10.11
CA PHE A 250 1.71 -2.36 -9.47
C PHE A 250 2.39 -2.40 -8.10
N ALA A 251 3.37 -1.54 -7.89
CA ALA A 251 4.14 -1.46 -6.64
C ALA A 251 3.23 -1.33 -5.41
N GLY A 252 3.39 -2.27 -4.47
CA GLY A 252 2.62 -2.32 -3.22
C GLY A 252 1.39 -3.23 -3.27
N ILE A 253 0.99 -3.75 -4.44
CA ILE A 253 -0.05 -4.77 -4.57
C ILE A 253 0.58 -6.16 -4.51
N GLY A 254 0.01 -7.05 -3.68
CA GLY A 254 0.46 -8.44 -3.55
C GLY A 254 -0.44 -9.44 -4.28
N LYS A 255 -1.74 -9.15 -4.40
CA LYS A 255 -2.71 -9.98 -5.14
C LYS A 255 -3.74 -9.11 -5.83
N ALA A 256 -4.18 -9.58 -6.99
CA ALA A 256 -5.28 -9.03 -7.75
C ALA A 256 -6.09 -10.17 -8.38
N GLN A 257 -7.41 -10.00 -8.44
CA GLN A 257 -8.35 -10.83 -9.21
C GLN A 257 -9.36 -9.90 -9.88
N ALA A 258 -9.66 -10.15 -11.16
CA ALA A 258 -10.61 -9.36 -11.93
C ALA A 258 -11.79 -10.23 -12.37
N GLU A 259 -13.00 -9.70 -12.21
CA GLU A 259 -14.24 -10.38 -12.56
C GLU A 259 -15.12 -9.45 -13.39
N LEU A 260 -15.75 -10.00 -14.42
CA LEU A 260 -16.76 -9.26 -15.19
C LEU A 260 -18.12 -9.41 -14.49
N LEU A 261 -18.56 -8.35 -13.83
CA LEU A 261 -19.83 -8.32 -13.13
C LEU A 261 -20.92 -7.73 -14.02
N ARG A 262 -22.05 -8.42 -14.12
CA ARG A 262 -23.22 -7.97 -14.89
C ARG A 262 -24.38 -7.61 -13.96
N ALA A 263 -24.92 -6.41 -14.10
CA ALA A 263 -26.16 -5.97 -13.46
C ALA A 263 -27.13 -5.47 -14.54
N GLY A 264 -28.10 -6.30 -14.90
CA GLY A 264 -28.96 -6.04 -16.06
C GLY A 264 -28.13 -5.96 -17.35
N GLU A 265 -28.28 -4.85 -18.08
CA GLU A 265 -27.51 -4.57 -19.31
C GLU A 265 -26.13 -3.96 -19.05
N THR A 266 -25.84 -3.54 -17.81
CA THR A 266 -24.56 -2.92 -17.46
C THR A 266 -23.52 -4.00 -17.16
N GLN A 267 -22.35 -3.87 -17.79
CA GLN A 267 -21.17 -4.68 -17.49
C GLN A 267 -20.09 -3.79 -16.88
N LEU A 268 -19.48 -4.26 -15.80
CA LEU A 268 -18.32 -3.61 -15.20
C LEU A 268 -17.25 -4.63 -14.86
N VAL A 269 -16.00 -4.22 -14.96
CA VAL A 269 -14.87 -5.01 -14.47
C VAL A 269 -14.66 -4.66 -13.01
N HIS A 270 -14.83 -5.64 -12.12
CA HIS A 270 -14.48 -5.49 -10.71
C HIS A 270 -13.10 -6.07 -10.47
N ILE A 271 -12.23 -5.30 -9.83
CA ILE A 271 -10.88 -5.74 -9.47
C ILE A 271 -10.79 -5.79 -7.95
N THR A 272 -10.61 -6.98 -7.41
CA THR A 272 -10.30 -7.18 -5.99
C THR A 272 -8.79 -7.18 -5.80
N VAL A 273 -8.30 -6.33 -4.91
CA VAL A 273 -6.85 -6.20 -4.62
C VAL A 273 -6.54 -6.39 -3.13
N ALA A 274 -5.33 -6.89 -2.86
CA ALA A 274 -4.70 -6.86 -1.54
C ALA A 274 -3.28 -6.33 -1.66
N ALA A 275 -2.86 -5.51 -0.69
CA ALA A 275 -1.48 -5.05 -0.62
C ALA A 275 -0.54 -6.17 -0.18
N ILE A 276 0.76 -5.96 -0.40
CA ILE A 276 1.82 -6.89 0.05
C ILE A 276 1.67 -7.19 1.55
N GLY A 277 1.75 -8.48 1.88
CA GLY A 277 1.58 -9.00 3.24
C GLY A 277 0.12 -9.09 3.70
N GLY A 278 -0.86 -9.05 2.78
CA GLY A 278 -2.28 -9.18 3.11
C GLY A 278 -2.86 -7.97 3.83
N ARG A 279 -2.33 -6.77 3.58
CA ARG A 279 -2.91 -5.52 4.09
C ARG A 279 -4.07 -5.08 3.19
N PRO A 280 -5.16 -4.52 3.74
CA PRO A 280 -6.25 -3.99 2.93
C PRO A 280 -5.80 -2.75 2.15
N VAL A 281 -6.36 -2.56 0.95
CA VAL A 281 -6.13 -1.36 0.12
C VAL A 281 -7.33 -0.44 0.29
N LEU A 282 -7.21 0.56 1.17
CA LEU A 282 -8.32 1.44 1.53
C LEU A 282 -8.43 2.62 0.56
N ALA A 283 -9.66 3.06 0.28
CA ALA A 283 -9.96 4.08 -0.73
C ALA A 283 -9.36 5.46 -0.44
N ASP A 284 -9.02 5.75 0.82
CA ASP A 284 -8.40 7.00 1.28
C ASP A 284 -6.87 6.97 1.27
N THR A 285 -6.26 5.89 0.75
CA THR A 285 -4.81 5.73 0.71
C THR A 285 -4.22 6.19 -0.63
N PRO A 286 -2.98 6.73 -0.64
CA PRO A 286 -2.28 7.05 -1.88
C PRO A 286 -2.08 5.85 -2.80
N LEU A 287 -1.92 4.64 -2.23
CA LEU A 287 -1.81 3.41 -3.02
C LEU A 287 -3.07 3.19 -3.88
N TYR A 288 -4.26 3.36 -3.29
CA TYR A 288 -5.52 3.23 -4.01
C TYR A 288 -5.66 4.28 -5.11
N SER A 289 -5.43 5.56 -4.80
CA SER A 289 -5.60 6.63 -5.78
C SER A 289 -4.59 6.54 -6.93
N HIS A 290 -3.34 6.14 -6.64
CA HIS A 290 -2.34 5.94 -7.69
C HIS A 290 -2.65 4.74 -8.58
N LEU A 291 -3.12 3.63 -8.00
CA LEU A 291 -3.54 2.45 -8.75
C LEU A 291 -4.71 2.78 -9.69
N ILE A 292 -5.74 3.48 -9.19
CA ILE A 292 -6.86 3.92 -10.03
C ILE A 292 -6.37 4.81 -11.17
N GLY A 293 -5.53 5.81 -10.88
CA GLY A 293 -4.99 6.70 -11.91
C GLY A 293 -4.17 5.96 -12.98
N ALA A 294 -3.40 4.94 -12.59
CA ALA A 294 -2.64 4.11 -13.52
C ALA A 294 -3.55 3.22 -14.38
N ILE A 295 -4.57 2.60 -13.77
CA ILE A 295 -5.60 1.81 -14.48
C ILE A 295 -6.34 2.69 -15.48
N ASP A 296 -6.79 3.88 -15.07
CA ASP A 296 -7.51 4.83 -15.92
C ASP A 296 -6.65 5.30 -17.11
N GLY A 297 -5.33 5.41 -16.92
CA GLY A 297 -4.38 5.75 -17.99
C GLY A 297 -4.14 4.62 -18.99
N ALA A 298 -4.41 3.36 -18.62
CA ALA A 298 -4.11 2.18 -19.43
C ALA A 298 -5.36 1.48 -20.02
N ARG A 299 -6.56 1.70 -19.44
CA ARG A 299 -7.81 1.07 -19.89
C ARG A 299 -8.48 1.81 -21.04
N ASP A 300 -9.48 1.16 -21.64
CA ASP A 300 -10.47 1.85 -22.46
C ASP A 300 -11.29 2.84 -21.59
N PRO A 301 -11.37 4.14 -21.96
CA PRO A 301 -12.10 5.15 -21.19
C PRO A 301 -13.58 4.81 -20.94
N VAL A 302 -14.22 4.07 -21.85
CA VAL A 302 -15.64 3.71 -21.77
C VAL A 302 -15.88 2.51 -20.84
N GLN A 303 -14.89 1.63 -20.67
CA GLN A 303 -15.01 0.44 -19.84
C GLN A 303 -15.14 0.81 -18.36
N GLN A 304 -16.28 0.54 -17.73
CA GLN A 304 -16.44 0.78 -16.29
C GLN A 304 -15.58 -0.18 -15.48
N VAL A 305 -14.79 0.36 -14.56
CA VAL A 305 -13.91 -0.39 -13.66
C VAL A 305 -14.18 0.03 -12.22
N ARG A 306 -14.27 -0.94 -11.32
CA ARG A 306 -14.33 -0.69 -9.88
C ARG A 306 -13.27 -1.51 -9.16
N VAL A 307 -12.41 -0.84 -8.41
CA VAL A 307 -11.41 -1.50 -7.56
C VAL A 307 -11.93 -1.54 -6.13
N SER A 308 -11.71 -2.65 -5.44
CA SER A 308 -12.04 -2.77 -4.02
C SER A 308 -10.98 -3.59 -3.30
N SER A 309 -10.78 -3.32 -2.01
CA SER A 309 -10.06 -4.25 -1.15
C SER A 309 -10.83 -5.59 -1.07
N TYR A 310 -10.14 -6.63 -0.63
CA TYR A 310 -10.73 -7.95 -0.39
C TYR A 310 -11.44 -8.08 0.95
N GLU A 311 -12.28 -9.11 1.08
CA GLU A 311 -12.86 -9.57 2.34
C GLU A 311 -11.97 -10.67 2.95
N SER A 312 -11.37 -10.41 4.10
CA SER A 312 -10.56 -11.42 4.80
C SER A 312 -11.45 -12.34 5.63
N ILE A 313 -11.41 -13.64 5.32
CA ILE A 313 -12.14 -14.67 6.05
C ILE A 313 -11.14 -15.62 6.69
N ALA A 314 -11.37 -15.95 7.96
CA ALA A 314 -10.56 -16.92 8.67
C ALA A 314 -11.32 -18.22 8.87
N PHE A 315 -10.64 -19.36 8.80
CA PHE A 315 -11.19 -20.66 9.19
C PHE A 315 -10.42 -21.27 10.37
N ASN A 316 -11.11 -22.14 11.09
CA ASN A 316 -10.57 -22.91 12.21
C ASN A 316 -10.55 -24.39 11.84
N LEU A 317 -9.64 -25.12 12.46
CA LEU A 317 -9.48 -26.56 12.28
C LEU A 317 -9.19 -27.24 13.62
N GLU A 318 -9.82 -28.39 13.83
CA GLU A 318 -9.52 -29.27 14.95
C GLU A 318 -9.26 -30.68 14.44
N ALA A 319 -8.16 -31.30 14.89
CA ALA A 319 -7.78 -32.64 14.48
C ALA A 319 -7.12 -33.43 15.61
N LYS A 320 -7.34 -34.74 15.59
CA LYS A 320 -6.62 -35.73 16.38
C LYS A 320 -5.54 -36.35 15.52
N LEU A 321 -4.38 -36.57 16.12
CA LEU A 321 -3.16 -36.99 15.44
C LEU A 321 -2.66 -38.28 16.07
N LEU A 322 -2.38 -39.28 15.23
CA LEU A 322 -1.63 -40.47 15.64
C LEU A 322 -0.18 -40.27 15.19
N VAL A 323 0.72 -40.17 16.16
CA VAL A 323 2.15 -39.90 15.93
C VAL A 323 2.94 -41.18 16.19
N ASP A 324 3.94 -41.44 15.35
CA ASP A 324 4.88 -42.55 15.54
C ASP A 324 5.61 -42.39 16.89
N PRO A 325 5.52 -43.39 17.80
CA PRO A 325 6.15 -43.32 19.13
C PRO A 325 7.67 -43.13 19.10
N ARG A 326 8.34 -43.37 17.96
CA ARG A 326 9.78 -43.09 17.79
C ARG A 326 10.10 -41.59 17.70
N TYR A 327 9.10 -40.76 17.40
CA TYR A 327 9.23 -39.31 17.31
C TYR A 327 8.75 -38.63 18.59
N LEU A 328 9.34 -37.47 18.91
CA LEU A 328 8.85 -36.63 19.99
C LEU A 328 7.54 -35.95 19.56
N SER A 329 6.42 -36.29 20.22
CA SER A 329 5.08 -35.80 19.86
C SER A 329 4.99 -34.28 19.82
N ASP A 330 5.61 -33.58 20.77
CA ASP A 330 5.63 -32.11 20.80
C ASP A 330 6.29 -31.50 19.55
N ARG A 331 7.34 -32.14 19.01
CA ARG A 331 8.00 -31.67 17.79
C ARG A 331 7.14 -31.90 16.56
N VAL A 332 6.52 -33.08 16.45
CA VAL A 332 5.61 -33.39 15.33
C VAL A 332 4.39 -32.47 15.36
N MET A 333 3.82 -32.20 16.53
CA MET A 333 2.74 -31.22 16.68
C MET A 333 3.14 -29.80 16.29
N ALA A 334 4.34 -29.36 16.69
CA ALA A 334 4.86 -28.05 16.32
C ALA A 334 5.06 -27.94 14.79
N GLN A 335 5.61 -28.99 14.17
CA GLN A 335 5.78 -29.09 12.72
C GLN A 335 4.44 -29.11 11.99
N ALA A 336 3.46 -29.87 12.47
CA ALA A 336 2.11 -29.92 11.92
C ALA A 336 1.42 -28.56 11.96
N LYS A 337 1.53 -27.85 13.09
CA LYS A 337 1.03 -26.47 13.20
C LYS A 337 1.75 -25.54 12.23
N ALA A 338 3.07 -25.65 12.10
CA ALA A 338 3.85 -24.85 11.16
C ALA A 338 3.47 -25.14 9.70
N ALA A 339 3.25 -26.40 9.33
CA ALA A 339 2.82 -26.80 7.99
C ALA A 339 1.44 -26.20 7.62
N LEU A 340 0.47 -26.24 8.55
CA LEU A 340 -0.82 -25.57 8.36
C LEU A 340 -0.66 -24.06 8.20
N LEU A 341 0.15 -23.42 9.05
CA LEU A 341 0.40 -21.97 8.98
C LEU A 341 1.13 -21.58 7.69
N GLN A 342 2.01 -22.43 7.17
CA GLN A 342 2.71 -22.19 5.92
C GLN A 342 1.79 -22.38 4.71
N ARG A 343 0.93 -23.41 4.72
CA ARG A 343 0.07 -23.75 3.58
C ARG A 343 -1.13 -22.82 3.41
N PHE A 344 -1.69 -22.33 4.51
CA PHE A 344 -2.95 -21.58 4.52
C PHE A 344 -2.78 -20.09 4.88
N VAL A 345 -1.57 -19.55 4.68
CA VAL A 345 -1.26 -18.10 4.79
C VAL A 345 -1.61 -17.34 3.51
N PHE A 346 -1.73 -16.03 3.62
CA PHE A 346 -1.96 -15.10 2.51
C PHE A 346 -1.18 -15.48 1.24
N ASP A 347 0.15 -15.64 1.30
CA ASP A 347 0.98 -15.86 0.12
C ASP A 347 0.59 -17.12 -0.67
N GLN A 348 0.21 -18.20 0.02
CA GLN A 348 -0.13 -19.51 -0.55
C GLN A 348 -1.61 -19.67 -0.95
N ARG A 349 -2.42 -18.62 -0.78
CA ARG A 349 -3.87 -18.65 -1.04
C ARG A 349 -4.27 -17.70 -2.17
N GLN A 350 -5.33 -18.02 -2.88
CA GLN A 350 -5.90 -17.17 -3.94
C GLN A 350 -7.28 -16.65 -3.54
N PHE A 351 -7.69 -15.53 -4.15
CA PHE A 351 -9.05 -15.03 -3.99
C PHE A 351 -10.07 -16.04 -4.52
N GLY A 352 -11.17 -16.21 -3.80
CA GLY A 352 -12.19 -17.22 -4.12
C GLY A 352 -11.75 -18.67 -3.90
N GLN A 353 -10.55 -18.93 -3.38
CA GLN A 353 -10.07 -20.28 -3.12
C GLN A 353 -10.63 -20.83 -1.78
N GLY A 354 -11.46 -21.87 -1.86
CA GLY A 354 -11.93 -22.62 -0.70
C GLY A 354 -10.88 -23.58 -0.11
N VAL A 355 -11.13 -24.10 1.09
CA VAL A 355 -10.30 -25.13 1.76
C VAL A 355 -11.12 -26.41 1.91
N THR A 356 -10.55 -27.55 1.55
CA THR A 356 -11.22 -28.84 1.75
C THR A 356 -10.66 -29.61 2.95
N ALA A 357 -11.48 -30.48 3.52
CA ALA A 357 -11.06 -31.40 4.58
C ALA A 357 -9.86 -32.25 4.13
N SER A 358 -9.90 -32.77 2.90
CA SER A 358 -8.80 -33.56 2.32
C SER A 358 -7.52 -32.77 2.17
N GLU A 359 -7.57 -31.49 1.77
CA GLU A 359 -6.38 -30.63 1.68
C GLU A 359 -5.73 -30.45 3.06
N ALA A 360 -6.55 -30.23 4.10
CA ALA A 360 -6.07 -30.06 5.46
C ALA A 360 -5.47 -31.37 6.04
N ILE A 361 -6.14 -32.50 5.81
CA ILE A 361 -5.64 -33.84 6.21
C ILE A 361 -4.33 -34.14 5.50
N ALA A 362 -4.25 -33.95 4.18
CA ALA A 362 -3.04 -34.19 3.41
C ALA A 362 -1.86 -33.31 3.88
N THR A 363 -2.13 -32.05 4.24
CA THR A 363 -1.12 -31.14 4.79
C THR A 363 -0.56 -31.65 6.12
N LEU A 364 -1.42 -32.18 7.00
CA LEU A 364 -1.02 -32.75 8.28
C LEU A 364 -0.31 -34.10 8.12
N GLN A 365 -0.80 -34.94 7.21
CA GLN A 365 -0.28 -36.28 6.98
C GLN A 365 1.11 -36.27 6.31
N ALA A 366 1.46 -35.21 5.59
CA ALA A 366 2.78 -35.04 4.99
C ALA A 366 3.89 -34.74 6.03
N VAL A 367 3.55 -34.50 7.30
CA VAL A 367 4.54 -34.24 8.35
C VAL A 367 5.23 -35.55 8.74
N GLU A 368 6.56 -35.54 8.79
CA GLU A 368 7.33 -36.71 9.21
C GLU A 368 6.97 -37.14 10.64
N GLY A 369 6.80 -38.46 10.82
CA GLY A 369 6.33 -39.03 12.09
C GLY A 369 4.81 -39.04 12.26
N MET A 370 4.03 -38.52 11.30
CA MET A 370 2.56 -38.67 11.29
C MET A 370 2.15 -40.05 10.77
N ILE A 371 1.38 -40.80 11.56
CA ILE A 371 0.80 -42.09 11.12
C ILE A 371 -0.60 -41.86 10.54
N ALA A 372 -1.45 -41.12 11.24
CA ALA A 372 -2.82 -40.87 10.83
C ALA A 372 -3.35 -39.54 11.39
N VAL A 373 -4.36 -39.00 10.71
CA VAL A 373 -5.03 -37.73 11.05
C VAL A 373 -6.53 -37.98 10.99
N ASP A 374 -7.22 -37.66 12.08
CA ASP A 374 -8.68 -37.60 12.14
C ASP A 374 -9.12 -36.15 12.34
N LEU A 375 -9.97 -35.66 11.45
CA LEU A 375 -10.36 -34.25 11.39
C LEU A 375 -11.72 -34.07 12.08
N ASP A 376 -11.72 -33.53 13.30
CA ASP A 376 -12.94 -33.32 14.09
C ASP A 376 -13.76 -32.11 13.61
N ALA A 377 -13.10 -31.07 13.12
CA ALA A 377 -13.76 -29.84 12.69
C ALA A 377 -12.96 -29.10 11.62
N LEU A 378 -13.69 -28.53 10.67
CA LEU A 378 -13.19 -27.58 9.68
C LEU A 378 -14.35 -26.63 9.39
N HIS A 379 -14.22 -25.36 9.78
CA HIS A 379 -15.30 -24.39 9.63
C HIS A 379 -14.78 -22.96 9.57
N ARG A 380 -15.55 -22.05 8.99
CA ARG A 380 -15.24 -20.61 9.09
C ARG A 380 -15.32 -20.14 10.55
N ARG A 381 -14.47 -19.19 10.92
CA ARG A 381 -14.38 -18.62 12.26
C ARG A 381 -15.70 -18.00 12.73
N ASP A 382 -16.48 -17.45 11.82
CA ASP A 382 -17.78 -16.80 12.07
C ASP A 382 -18.97 -17.78 12.04
N ARG A 383 -18.72 -19.09 11.88
CA ARG A 383 -19.73 -20.14 11.83
C ARG A 383 -19.58 -21.11 12.99
N THR A 384 -20.67 -21.82 13.28
CA THR A 384 -20.70 -22.87 14.31
C THR A 384 -19.67 -23.95 14.01
N ARG A 385 -19.00 -24.43 15.06
CA ARG A 385 -18.04 -25.54 14.98
C ARG A 385 -18.71 -26.78 14.43
N ARG A 386 -18.25 -27.25 13.28
CA ARG A 386 -18.62 -28.51 12.66
C ARG A 386 -17.51 -28.97 11.71
N LEU A 387 -17.58 -30.23 11.28
CA LEU A 387 -16.76 -30.72 10.19
C LEU A 387 -17.44 -30.39 8.85
N GLU A 388 -16.97 -29.36 8.16
CA GLU A 388 -17.34 -29.10 6.77
C GLU A 388 -16.36 -29.84 5.85
N GLN A 389 -16.87 -30.51 4.81
CA GLN A 389 -16.03 -31.14 3.79
C GLN A 389 -15.28 -30.10 2.96
N SER A 390 -15.87 -28.91 2.83
CA SER A 390 -15.28 -27.77 2.14
C SER A 390 -15.78 -26.46 2.74
N VAL A 391 -14.85 -25.58 3.06
CA VAL A 391 -15.10 -24.20 3.45
C VAL A 391 -14.88 -23.32 2.23
N THR A 392 -15.95 -22.71 1.73
CA THR A 392 -15.89 -21.94 0.48
C THR A 392 -15.42 -20.51 0.72
N ALA A 393 -14.72 -19.98 -0.28
CA ALA A 393 -14.48 -18.56 -0.47
C ALA A 393 -15.13 -18.17 -1.79
N LEU A 394 -15.64 -16.94 -1.86
CA LEU A 394 -16.36 -16.45 -3.04
C LEU A 394 -15.51 -15.44 -3.81
N THR A 395 -15.62 -15.44 -5.14
CA THR A 395 -15.09 -14.36 -5.97
C THR A 395 -15.97 -13.11 -5.85
N ALA A 396 -15.54 -12.02 -6.49
CA ALA A 396 -16.31 -10.79 -6.52
C ALA A 396 -17.68 -11.03 -7.15
N ARG A 397 -18.72 -10.41 -6.58
CA ARG A 397 -20.11 -10.66 -6.97
C ARG A 397 -21.03 -9.52 -6.61
N TRP A 398 -22.18 -9.47 -7.27
CA TRP A 398 -23.28 -8.61 -6.84
C TRP A 398 -23.98 -9.17 -5.61
N GLN A 399 -24.36 -8.29 -4.69
CA GLN A 399 -25.31 -8.55 -3.61
C GLN A 399 -26.72 -8.19 -4.10
N PRO A 400 -27.59 -9.15 -4.41
CA PRO A 400 -28.89 -8.88 -5.02
C PRO A 400 -29.82 -8.04 -4.12
N THR A 401 -29.63 -8.12 -2.81
CA THR A 401 -30.51 -7.48 -1.82
C THR A 401 -30.22 -5.99 -1.63
N THR A 402 -28.95 -5.58 -1.69
CA THR A 402 -28.55 -4.17 -1.50
C THR A 402 -28.17 -3.50 -2.82
N GLY A 403 -27.90 -4.27 -3.87
CA GLY A 403 -27.35 -3.76 -5.13
C GLY A 403 -25.87 -3.41 -5.03
N ASP A 404 -25.19 -3.77 -3.93
CA ASP A 404 -23.76 -3.50 -3.77
C ASP A 404 -22.91 -4.57 -4.44
N ILE A 405 -21.65 -4.23 -4.71
CA ILE A 405 -20.65 -5.20 -5.15
C ILE A 405 -19.88 -5.66 -3.91
N LEU A 406 -19.86 -6.97 -3.69
CA LEU A 406 -18.99 -7.59 -2.70
C LEU A 406 -17.67 -8.00 -3.37
N PRO A 407 -16.52 -7.64 -2.79
CA PRO A 407 -15.23 -8.06 -3.32
C PRO A 407 -15.01 -9.55 -3.12
N ALA A 408 -13.97 -10.07 -3.77
CA ALA A 408 -13.55 -11.44 -3.56
C ALA A 408 -13.06 -11.67 -2.12
N GLN A 409 -13.28 -12.89 -1.66
CA GLN A 409 -12.93 -13.35 -0.33
C GLN A 409 -11.57 -14.05 -0.37
N LEU A 410 -10.75 -13.80 0.63
CA LEU A 410 -9.52 -14.56 0.86
C LEU A 410 -9.65 -15.36 2.14
N LEU A 411 -9.64 -16.69 2.00
CA LEU A 411 -9.76 -17.63 3.09
C LEU A 411 -8.37 -18.05 3.59
N VAL A 412 -8.06 -17.69 4.84
CA VAL A 412 -6.79 -17.98 5.52
C VAL A 412 -7.02 -18.71 6.84
N ILE A 413 -6.04 -19.45 7.31
CA ILE A 413 -6.18 -20.14 8.61
C ILE A 413 -6.06 -19.13 9.76
N ASN A 414 -6.91 -19.29 10.78
CA ASN A 414 -6.79 -18.55 12.03
C ASN A 414 -5.72 -19.21 12.91
N PRO A 415 -4.59 -18.56 13.24
CA PRO A 415 -3.54 -19.18 14.06
C PRO A 415 -4.01 -19.62 15.45
N ALA A 416 -4.97 -18.89 16.04
CA ALA A 416 -5.59 -19.23 17.33
C ALA A 416 -6.71 -20.29 17.20
N GLY A 417 -7.13 -20.58 15.97
CA GLY A 417 -8.19 -21.54 15.63
C GLY A 417 -7.67 -22.93 15.28
N ILE A 418 -6.36 -23.18 15.40
CA ILE A 418 -5.74 -24.49 15.18
C ILE A 418 -5.73 -25.25 16.52
N ARG A 419 -6.46 -26.36 16.61
CA ARG A 419 -6.44 -27.25 17.77
C ARG A 419 -6.02 -28.66 17.36
N LEU A 420 -4.84 -29.08 17.78
CA LEU A 420 -4.29 -30.39 17.50
C LEU A 420 -4.14 -31.15 18.82
N ARG A 421 -4.53 -32.43 18.83
CA ARG A 421 -4.38 -33.31 19.99
C ARG A 421 -3.78 -34.64 19.53
N VAL A 422 -2.88 -35.21 20.33
CA VAL A 422 -2.32 -36.53 20.04
C VAL A 422 -3.16 -37.59 20.76
N GLU A 423 -3.54 -38.65 20.06
CA GLU A 423 -4.21 -39.81 20.63
C GLU A 423 -3.34 -41.06 20.44
N ALA A 424 -3.45 -42.01 21.38
CA ALA A 424 -2.70 -43.26 21.32
C ALA A 424 -3.23 -44.21 20.23
N THR A 425 -4.48 -44.02 19.81
CA THR A 425 -5.19 -44.78 18.77
C THR A 425 -6.25 -43.86 18.15
N LEU A 426 -6.45 -43.93 16.83
CA LEU A 426 -7.50 -43.22 16.09
C LEU A 426 -8.55 -44.19 15.57
#